data_AF-A0A5P9BHP6-F1
#
_entry.id   AF-A0A5P9BHP6-F1
#
_cell.length_a   1.000
_cell.length_b   1.000
_cell.length_c   1.000
_cell.angle_alpha   90.00
_cell.angle_beta   90.00
_cell.angle_gamma   90.00
#
_symmetry.space_group_name_H-M   'P 1'
#
loop_
_entity.id
_entity.type
_entity.pdbx_description
1 polymer ?
#
loop_
_entity_poly.entity_id
_entity_poly.type
_entity_poly.pdbx_seq_one_letter_code
_entity_poly.pdbx_strand_id
1 'polypeptide(L)'
;MKKLILIAALLTPLSANAKSPKEVGRLFADVVACTISGEYTKGQKAEIDIAIIQEYNIVQKGEWWKGQMEKGKHKEFARLEGLGEFEKKLMCAVIKGEWL
;
A
#
# COMPACT_ATOMS: atom_id res chain seq x y z
N MET A 1 -5.90 -11.25 -50.60
CA MET A 1 -6.13 -10.14 -49.63
C MET A 1 -5.90 -10.66 -48.22
N LYS A 2 -4.70 -10.47 -47.66
CA LYS A 2 -4.37 -10.91 -46.29
C LYS A 2 -4.68 -9.76 -45.33
N LYS A 3 -5.70 -9.93 -44.48
CA LYS A 3 -6.06 -8.96 -43.43
C LYS A 3 -5.10 -9.15 -42.27
N LEU A 4 -4.14 -8.23 -42.12
CA LEU A 4 -3.31 -8.11 -40.93
C LEU A 4 -4.13 -7.34 -39.88
N ILE A 5 -4.59 -8.04 -38.84
CA ILE A 5 -5.19 -7.41 -37.67
C ILE A 5 -4.03 -6.90 -36.81
N LEU A 6 -3.71 -5.61 -36.95
CA LEU A 6 -2.87 -4.89 -36.02
C LEU A 6 -3.62 -4.77 -34.69
N ILE A 7 -3.30 -5.65 -33.75
CA ILE A 7 -3.67 -5.48 -32.34
C ILE A 7 -2.79 -4.35 -31.83
N ALA A 8 -3.30 -3.12 -31.92
CA ALA A 8 -2.76 -1.99 -31.19
C ALA A 8 -2.98 -2.27 -29.70
N ALA A 9 -2.00 -2.92 -29.06
CA ALA A 9 -1.90 -2.95 -27.62
C ALA A 9 -1.75 -1.49 -27.17
N LEU A 10 -2.87 -0.90 -26.73
CA LEU A 10 -2.90 0.37 -26.01
C LEU A 10 -1.98 0.22 -24.79
N LEU A 11 -0.72 0.63 -24.96
CA LEU A 11 0.20 0.90 -23.87
C LEU A 11 -0.31 2.16 -23.18
N THR A 12 -1.37 2.02 -22.39
CA THR A 12 -1.64 3.00 -21.34
C THR A 12 -0.38 3.05 -20.48
N PRO A 13 0.19 4.23 -20.23
CA PRO A 13 1.35 4.33 -19.36
C PRO A 13 0.93 3.75 -18.01
N LEU A 14 1.48 2.59 -17.65
CA LEU A 14 1.48 2.12 -16.27
C LEU A 14 2.09 3.26 -15.47
N SER A 15 1.30 3.90 -14.63
CA SER A 15 1.78 4.95 -13.74
C SER A 15 3.02 4.39 -13.03
N ALA A 16 4.14 5.12 -13.13
CA ALA A 16 5.44 4.69 -12.60
C ALA A 16 5.46 4.49 -11.07
N ASN A 17 4.32 4.70 -10.40
CA ASN A 17 4.09 4.53 -8.96
C ASN A 17 3.09 3.38 -8.65
N ALA A 18 2.88 2.44 -9.55
CA ALA A 18 1.99 1.30 -9.28
C ALA A 18 2.62 0.33 -8.27
N LYS A 19 2.48 0.60 -6.97
CA LYS A 19 2.83 -0.36 -5.91
C LYS A 19 2.05 -1.67 -6.14
N SER A 20 2.74 -2.80 -5.99
CA SER A 20 2.09 -4.12 -6.04
C SER A 20 1.10 -4.28 -4.88
N PRO A 21 0.10 -5.18 -4.98
CA PRO A 21 -0.82 -5.44 -3.87
C PRO A 21 -0.09 -5.73 -2.57
N LYS A 22 1.01 -6.50 -2.61
CA LYS A 22 1.83 -6.80 -1.42
C LYS A 22 2.41 -5.54 -0.80
N GLU A 23 2.94 -4.61 -1.60
CA GLU A 23 3.48 -3.34 -1.10
C GLU A 23 2.40 -2.44 -0.52
N VAL A 24 1.21 -2.40 -1.12
CA VAL A 24 0.05 -1.70 -0.54
C VAL A 24 -0.32 -2.31 0.81
N GLY A 25 -0.27 -3.64 0.93
CA GLY A 25 -0.49 -4.33 2.20
C GLY A 25 0.53 -3.97 3.28
N ARG A 26 1.80 -3.78 2.91
CA ARG A 26 2.86 -3.34 3.83
C ARG A 26 2.55 -1.96 4.40
N LEU A 27 2.11 -1.02 3.57
CA LEU A 27 1.72 0.33 4.02
C LEU A 27 0.67 0.29 5.14
N PHE A 28 -0.38 -0.53 4.99
CA PHE A 28 -1.38 -0.69 6.07
C PHE A 28 -0.79 -1.24 7.36
N ALA A 29 0.14 -2.19 7.28
CA ALA A 29 0.80 -2.73 8.46
C ALA A 29 1.66 -1.66 9.16
N ASP A 30 2.40 -0.87 8.39
CA ASP A 30 3.24 0.20 8.92
C ASP A 30 2.38 1.29 9.60
N VAL A 31 1.26 1.68 8.98
CA VAL A 31 0.30 2.64 9.57
C VAL A 31 -0.28 2.11 10.89
N VAL A 32 -0.66 0.83 10.94
CA VAL A 32 -1.12 0.18 12.17
C VAL A 32 -0.04 0.22 13.24
N ALA A 33 1.20 -0.12 12.89
CA ALA A 33 2.31 -0.10 13.84
C ALA A 33 2.57 1.30 14.39
N CYS A 34 2.56 2.34 13.56
CA CYS A 34 2.69 3.72 14.00
C CYS A 34 1.57 4.17 14.95
N THR A 35 0.35 3.67 14.73
CA THR A 35 -0.78 3.92 15.63
C THR A 35 -0.58 3.22 16.98
N ILE A 36 -0.10 1.97 16.98
CA ILE A 36 0.20 1.21 18.20
C ILE A 36 1.34 1.86 18.99
N SER A 37 2.35 2.38 18.29
CA SER A 37 3.47 3.11 18.89
C SER A 37 3.10 4.51 19.41
N GLY A 38 1.86 4.97 19.19
CA GLY A 38 1.36 6.28 19.64
C GLY A 38 1.80 7.46 18.76
N GLU A 39 2.51 7.20 17.66
CA GLU A 39 2.90 8.23 16.69
C GLU A 39 1.68 8.79 15.94
N TYR A 40 0.65 7.96 15.74
CA TYR A 40 -0.63 8.35 15.15
C TYR A 40 -1.80 8.17 16.11
N THR A 41 -2.74 9.10 16.05
CA THR A 41 -4.08 8.90 16.61
C THR A 41 -4.90 7.93 15.75
N LYS A 42 -5.97 7.38 16.33
CA LYS A 42 -6.93 6.56 15.58
C LYS A 42 -7.59 7.33 14.41
N GLY A 43 -7.76 8.65 14.55
CA GLY A 43 -8.30 9.52 13.50
C GLY A 43 -7.34 9.62 12.31
N GLN A 44 -6.08 9.96 12.56
CA GLN A 44 -5.02 10.02 11.54
C GLN A 44 -4.83 8.69 10.82
N LYS A 45 -4.89 7.58 11.56
CA LYS A 45 -4.90 6.25 10.95
C LYS A 45 -6.02 6.10 9.92
N ALA A 46 -7.25 6.47 10.29
CA ALA A 46 -8.40 6.33 9.41
C ALA A 46 -8.28 7.23 8.16
N GLU A 47 -7.77 8.46 8.32
CA GLU A 47 -7.49 9.38 7.22
C GLU A 47 -6.49 8.78 6.22
N ILE A 48 -5.35 8.28 6.72
CA ILE A 48 -4.33 7.62 5.88
C ILE A 48 -4.90 6.38 5.19
N ASP A 49 -5.62 5.53 5.92
CA ASP A 49 -6.21 4.32 5.35
C ASP A 49 -7.15 4.64 4.19
N ILE A 50 -7.98 5.69 4.33
CA ILE A 50 -8.87 6.16 3.27
C ILE A 50 -8.08 6.68 2.07
N ALA A 51 -7.03 7.47 2.30
CA ALA A 51 -6.18 7.98 1.24
C ALA A 51 -5.50 6.85 0.45
N ILE A 52 -4.96 5.83 1.14
CA ILE A 52 -4.38 4.63 0.49
C ILE A 52 -5.45 3.87 -0.31
N ILE A 53 -6.66 3.70 0.24
CA ILE A 53 -7.77 3.04 -0.46
C ILE A 53 -8.12 3.76 -1.76
N GLN A 54 -8.16 5.09 -1.73
CA GLN A 54 -8.48 5.93 -2.88
C GLN A 54 -7.37 5.90 -3.93
N GLU A 55 -6.12 6.16 -3.52
CA GLU A 55 -4.94 6.20 -4.40
C GLU A 55 -4.78 4.89 -5.19
N TYR A 56 -4.90 3.74 -4.52
CA TYR A 56 -4.74 2.44 -5.17
C TYR A 56 -6.06 1.83 -5.67
N ASN A 57 -7.16 2.57 -5.56
CA ASN A 57 -8.50 2.18 -5.98
C ASN A 57 -8.88 0.77 -5.51
N ILE A 58 -8.63 0.51 -4.22
CA ILE A 58 -8.70 -0.83 -3.60
C ILE A 58 -10.11 -1.42 -3.68
N VAL A 59 -11.13 -0.58 -3.58
CA VAL A 59 -12.54 -0.98 -3.64
C VAL A 59 -12.86 -1.74 -4.93
N GLN A 60 -12.29 -1.30 -6.06
CA GLN A 60 -12.51 -1.90 -7.38
C GLN A 60 -11.63 -3.12 -7.66
N LYS A 61 -10.70 -3.47 -6.75
CA LYS A 61 -9.81 -4.63 -6.95
C LYS A 61 -10.55 -5.95 -6.65
N GLY A 62 -10.24 -6.97 -7.44
CA GLY A 62 -10.78 -8.32 -7.24
C GLY A 62 -10.18 -9.04 -6.03
N GLU A 63 -10.81 -10.14 -5.63
CA GLU A 63 -10.44 -10.93 -4.44
C GLU A 63 -9.00 -11.43 -4.44
N TRP A 64 -8.48 -11.87 -5.59
CA TRP A 64 -7.08 -12.29 -5.69
C TRP A 64 -6.12 -11.17 -5.31
N TRP A 65 -6.38 -9.95 -5.78
CA TRP A 65 -5.53 -8.79 -5.50
C TRP A 65 -5.59 -8.43 -4.01
N LYS A 66 -6.80 -8.39 -3.43
CA LYS A 66 -7.01 -8.15 -1.99
C LYS A 66 -6.34 -9.22 -1.14
N GLY A 67 -6.38 -10.48 -1.58
CA GLY A 67 -5.68 -11.59 -0.94
C GLY A 67 -4.15 -11.44 -0.97
N GLN A 68 -3.57 -10.93 -2.06
CA GLN A 68 -2.13 -10.64 -2.11
C GLN A 68 -1.75 -9.45 -1.22
N MET A 69 -2.61 -8.43 -1.14
CA MET A 69 -2.45 -7.31 -0.22
C MET A 69 -2.44 -7.77 1.22
N GLU A 70 -3.42 -8.59 1.60
CA GLU A 70 -3.51 -9.14 2.95
C GLU A 70 -2.27 -9.98 3.32
N LYS A 71 -1.75 -10.77 2.38
CA LYS A 71 -0.47 -11.49 2.56
C LYS A 71 0.71 -10.55 2.79
N GLY A 72 0.77 -9.44 2.05
CA GLY A 72 1.79 -8.40 2.24
C GLY A 72 1.74 -7.80 3.64
N LYS A 73 0.53 -7.46 4.10
CA LYS A 73 0.28 -6.92 5.45
C LYS A 73 0.77 -7.85 6.56
N HIS A 74 0.41 -9.13 6.50
CA HIS A 74 0.85 -10.11 7.50
C HIS A 74 2.36 -10.32 7.51
N LYS A 75 2.99 -10.39 6.32
CA LYS A 75 4.44 -10.52 6.21
C LYS A 75 5.15 -9.32 6.83
N GLU A 76 4.58 -8.12 6.68
CA GLU A 76 5.14 -6.91 7.24
C GLU A 76 5.05 -6.89 8.76
N PHE A 77 3.93 -7.26 9.36
CA PHE A 77 3.82 -7.36 10.82
C PHE A 77 4.92 -8.24 11.44
N ALA A 78 5.19 -9.41 10.84
CA ALA A 78 6.28 -10.28 11.29
C ALA A 78 7.67 -9.61 11.18
N ARG A 79 7.89 -8.76 10.18
CA ARG A 79 9.14 -7.97 10.06
C ARG A 79 9.23 -6.87 11.12
N LEU A 80 8.11 -6.20 11.40
CA LEU A 80 8.03 -5.07 12.34
C LEU A 80 8.26 -5.48 13.80
N GLU A 81 7.96 -6.74 14.16
CA GLU A 81 8.30 -7.29 15.48
C GLU A 81 9.82 -7.23 15.76
N GLY A 82 10.66 -7.35 14.72
CA GLY A 82 12.12 -7.30 14.83
C GLY A 82 12.74 -5.90 14.75
N LEU A 83 11.95 -4.84 14.56
CA LEU A 83 12.48 -3.47 14.46
C LEU A 83 12.66 -2.80 15.83
N GLY A 84 13.77 -2.07 15.96
CA GLY A 84 14.02 -1.15 17.07
C GLY A 84 13.10 0.07 17.06
N GLU A 85 13.11 0.81 18.18
CA GLU A 85 12.27 1.99 18.36
C GLU A 85 12.61 3.12 17.37
N PHE A 86 13.90 3.31 17.09
CA PHE A 86 14.38 4.35 16.18
C PHE A 86 13.91 4.09 14.74
N GLU A 87 14.05 2.86 14.24
CA GLU A 87 13.60 2.49 12.91
C GLU A 87 12.08 2.63 12.76
N LYS A 88 11.32 2.29 13.81
CA LYS A 88 9.86 2.49 13.84
C LYS A 88 9.51 3.98 13.75
N LYS A 89 10.18 4.86 14.51
CA LYS A 89 9.95 6.31 14.44
C LYS A 89 10.26 6.89 13.06
N LEU A 90 11.38 6.47 12.45
CA LEU A 90 11.74 6.92 11.10
C LEU A 90 10.68 6.49 10.06
N MET A 91 10.22 5.24 10.14
CA MET A 91 9.14 4.74 9.29
C MET A 91 7.85 5.56 9.46
N CYS A 92 7.46 5.88 10.69
CA CYS A 92 6.30 6.73 10.95
C CYS A 92 6.49 8.16 10.44
N ALA A 93 7.68 8.74 10.57
CA ALA A 93 7.95 10.06 9.98
C ALA A 93 7.79 10.06 8.44
N VAL A 94 8.25 9.00 7.77
CA VAL A 94 8.10 8.84 6.30
C VAL A 94 6.62 8.73 5.91
N ILE A 95 5.86 7.86 6.57
CA ILE A 95 4.43 7.67 6.27
C ILE A 95 3.65 8.96 6.53
N LYS A 96 3.95 9.66 7.62
CA LYS A 96 3.33 10.95 7.91
C LYS A 96 3.59 11.93 6.77
N GLY A 97 4.83 12.10 6.34
CA GLY A 97 5.15 13.03 5.24
C GLY A 97 4.56 12.66 3.87
N GLU A 98 4.21 11.39 3.65
CA GLU A 98 3.60 10.92 2.39
C GLU A 98 2.06 11.02 2.41
N TRP A 99 1.41 10.91 3.59
CA TRP A 99 -0.04 10.70 3.69
C TRP A 99 -0.82 11.66 4.63
N LEU A 100 -0.13 12.51 5.41
CA LEU A 100 -0.73 13.49 6.35
C LEU A 100 -0.13 14.89 6.16
#